data_AF-A0A0F9KRV1-F1
#
_entry.id   AF-A0A0F9KRV1-F1
#
_cell.length_a   1.000
_cell.length_b   1.000
_cell.length_c   1.000
_cell.angle_alpha   90.00
_cell.angle_beta   90.00
_cell.angle_gamma   90.00
#
_symmetry.space_group_name_H-M   'P 1'
#
loop_
_entity.id
_entity.type
_entity.pdbx_description
1 polymer ?
#
loop_
_entity_poly.entity_id
_entity_poly.type
_entity_poly.pdbx_seq_one_letter_code
_entity_poly.pdbx_strand_id
1 'polypeptide(L)'
;MAKTKEQTAKKKPQKEETRMVVLAAPAGITDLNPYGHGAADRLVVTTSNHDTIGQTRRWVIARLKHWRVLFKEMRQPIIDAEKAHRTIEREKLEAADYFVSHVGQKLLDWELEEDRLAEERQKEADAEVERQAEADRAAQVEEMRRTAEAAKTKTEQKRIERQAKAVEKAPLEVAGAAPVGSTYRRIPGTARRAPWTGHVDHVGQVLKLLAEGKLPSTMIEFKQIELNKLASQHQERLATVFPGLVAVCDKKLAG
;
A
#
# COMPACT_ATOMS: atom_id res chain seq x y z
N MET A 1 49.59 -28.73 10.83
CA MET A 1 48.24 -28.53 10.25
C MET A 1 47.28 -29.52 10.89
N ALA A 2 46.58 -29.10 11.96
CA ALA A 2 45.68 -29.96 12.72
C ALA A 2 44.28 -29.94 12.10
N LYS A 3 43.74 -31.11 11.75
CA LYS A 3 42.37 -31.26 11.24
C LYS A 3 41.41 -31.41 12.42
N THR A 4 40.66 -30.34 12.70
CA THR A 4 39.58 -30.34 13.69
C THR A 4 38.39 -31.10 13.11
N LYS A 5 38.01 -32.22 13.73
CA LYS A 5 36.79 -32.96 13.40
C LYS A 5 35.61 -32.26 14.08
N GLU A 6 34.74 -31.67 13.26
CA GLU A 6 33.48 -31.06 13.67
C GLU A 6 32.48 -32.17 14.03
N GLN A 7 32.23 -32.38 15.33
CA GLN A 7 31.18 -33.28 15.80
C GLN A 7 29.84 -32.53 15.77
N THR A 8 29.00 -32.86 14.79
CA THR A 8 27.61 -32.41 14.75
C THR A 8 26.78 -33.22 15.75
N ALA A 9 26.43 -32.57 16.87
CA ALA A 9 25.50 -33.11 17.85
C ALA A 9 24.10 -33.22 17.23
N LYS A 10 23.61 -34.46 17.06
CA LYS A 10 22.21 -34.74 16.70
C LYS A 10 21.27 -34.21 17.78
N LYS A 11 20.66 -33.06 17.53
CA LYS A 11 19.59 -32.47 18.34
C LYS A 11 18.37 -33.41 18.25
N LYS A 12 18.02 -34.09 19.34
CA LYS A 12 16.76 -34.86 19.43
C LYS A 12 15.58 -33.89 19.23
N PRO A 13 14.54 -34.28 18.47
CA PRO A 13 13.34 -33.46 18.35
C PRO A 13 12.70 -33.31 19.72
N GLN A 14 12.54 -32.07 20.18
CA GLN A 14 11.68 -31.76 21.32
C GLN A 14 10.26 -32.22 20.95
N LYS A 15 9.73 -33.13 21.77
CA LYS A 15 8.30 -33.48 21.73
C LYS A 15 7.52 -32.20 21.99
N GLU A 16 6.87 -31.66 20.96
CA GLU A 16 5.86 -30.63 21.15
C GLU A 16 4.75 -31.23 22.02
N GLU A 17 4.64 -30.72 23.25
CA GLU A 17 3.48 -30.95 24.09
C GLU A 17 2.27 -30.31 23.41
N THR A 18 1.57 -31.14 22.64
CA THR A 18 0.25 -30.82 22.14
C THR A 18 -0.65 -30.65 23.36
N ARG A 19 -1.00 -29.42 23.70
CA ARG A 19 -2.02 -29.14 24.73
C ARG A 19 -3.33 -29.75 24.25
N MET A 20 -3.63 -30.95 24.72
CA MET A 20 -4.92 -31.60 24.52
C MET A 20 -5.97 -30.78 25.27
N VAL A 21 -6.83 -30.09 24.51
CA VAL A 21 -8.05 -29.51 25.06
C VAL A 21 -9.02 -30.66 25.27
N VAL A 22 -9.13 -31.12 26.51
CA VAL A 22 -10.14 -32.11 26.93
C VAL A 22 -11.44 -31.36 27.19
N LEU A 23 -12.35 -31.35 26.22
CA LEU A 23 -13.73 -30.97 26.45
C LEU A 23 -14.48 -32.20 26.99
N ALA A 24 -14.55 -32.31 28.31
CA ALA A 24 -15.43 -33.27 28.97
C ALA A 24 -16.89 -32.82 28.76
N ALA A 25 -17.62 -33.54 27.93
CA ALA A 25 -19.08 -33.42 27.87
C ALA A 25 -19.69 -34.28 29.00
N PRO A 26 -20.38 -33.70 29.98
CA PRO A 26 -21.11 -34.49 30.97
C PRO A 26 -22.27 -35.26 30.33
N ALA A 27 -22.67 -36.35 30.97
CA ALA A 27 -23.67 -37.30 30.50
C ALA A 27 -24.94 -36.62 29.98
N GLY A 28 -25.16 -36.73 28.67
CA GLY A 28 -26.22 -36.04 27.93
C GLY A 28 -25.70 -35.51 26.61
N ILE A 29 -25.27 -36.41 25.71
CA ILE A 29 -24.79 -36.02 24.37
C ILE A 29 -26.02 -35.67 23.52
N THR A 30 -26.48 -34.41 23.59
CA THR A 30 -27.53 -33.90 22.69
C THR A 30 -27.00 -33.05 21.55
N ASP A 31 -25.82 -32.43 21.62
CA ASP A 31 -25.32 -31.64 20.49
C ASP A 31 -23.78 -31.67 20.35
N LEU A 32 -23.31 -32.43 19.37
CA LEU A 32 -21.98 -32.28 18.80
C LEU A 32 -22.04 -31.07 17.85
N ASN A 33 -21.54 -29.91 18.31
CA ASN A 33 -21.49 -28.68 17.51
C ASN A 33 -20.62 -28.89 16.24
N PRO A 34 -21.20 -28.87 15.02
CA PRO A 34 -20.46 -29.15 13.79
C PRO A 34 -19.52 -28.01 13.35
N TYR A 35 -19.66 -26.80 13.93
CA TYR A 35 -18.92 -25.62 13.49
C TYR A 35 -17.53 -25.45 14.14
N GLY A 36 -17.21 -26.23 15.18
CA GLY A 36 -15.94 -26.12 15.92
C GLY A 36 -14.79 -27.03 15.42
N HIS A 37 -15.03 -27.90 14.43
CA HIS A 37 -14.12 -28.99 14.08
C HIS A 37 -13.25 -28.75 12.84
N GLY A 38 -13.23 -27.52 12.30
CA GLY A 38 -12.52 -27.19 11.06
C GLY A 38 -11.00 -27.48 11.03
N ALA A 39 -10.37 -27.70 12.19
CA ALA A 39 -8.93 -28.00 12.29
C ALA A 39 -8.58 -29.24 13.13
N ALA A 40 -9.58 -29.99 13.62
CA ALA A 40 -9.33 -31.16 14.48
C ALA A 40 -9.30 -32.45 13.65
N ASP A 41 -8.11 -32.91 13.27
CA ASP A 41 -7.90 -34.18 12.54
C ASP A 41 -8.31 -35.43 13.34
N ARG A 42 -8.60 -35.30 14.64
CA ARG A 42 -8.96 -36.41 15.54
C ARG A 42 -10.07 -36.03 16.52
N LEU A 43 -11.19 -36.75 16.43
CA LEU A 43 -12.24 -36.76 17.45
C LEU A 43 -11.88 -37.83 18.50
N VAL A 44 -11.65 -37.42 19.75
CA VAL A 44 -11.42 -38.34 20.87
C VAL A 44 -12.75 -38.52 21.60
N VAL A 45 -13.28 -39.75 21.58
CA VAL A 45 -14.50 -40.11 22.32
C VAL A 45 -14.08 -40.88 23.57
N THR A 46 -14.22 -40.26 24.75
CA THR A 46 -13.98 -40.92 26.04
C THR A 46 -15.29 -41.43 26.61
N THR A 47 -15.37 -42.74 26.90
CA THR A 47 -16.51 -43.33 27.62
C THR A 47 -16.00 -44.29 28.69
N SER A 48 -16.61 -44.29 29.88
CA SER A 48 -16.14 -45.04 31.05
C SER A 48 -16.54 -46.53 31.08
N ASN A 49 -17.47 -46.98 30.24
CA ASN A 49 -17.99 -48.36 30.26
C ASN A 49 -17.62 -49.14 28.99
N HIS A 50 -16.86 -50.24 29.16
CA HIS A 50 -16.30 -51.04 28.08
C HIS A 50 -17.35 -51.62 27.11
N ASP A 51 -18.54 -52.00 27.61
CA ASP A 51 -19.64 -52.53 26.79
C ASP A 51 -20.36 -51.46 25.97
N THR A 52 -20.34 -50.19 26.44
CA THR A 52 -20.94 -49.06 25.72
C THR A 52 -20.02 -48.44 24.67
N ILE A 53 -18.69 -48.64 24.77
CA ILE A 53 -17.70 -48.11 23.79
C ILE A 53 -18.05 -48.55 22.37
N GLY A 54 -18.37 -49.84 22.19
CA GLY A 54 -18.66 -50.41 20.88
C GLY A 54 -19.95 -49.87 20.24
N GLN A 55 -20.94 -49.51 21.04
CA GLN A 55 -22.21 -48.93 20.56
C GLN A 55 -22.04 -47.44 20.25
N THR A 56 -21.43 -46.67 21.16
CA THR A 56 -21.16 -45.24 20.97
C THR A 56 -20.27 -45.00 19.75
N ARG A 57 -19.22 -45.81 19.56
CA ARG A 57 -18.35 -45.71 18.37
C ARG A 57 -19.11 -45.97 17.07
N ARG A 58 -19.96 -47.00 17.03
CA ARG A 58 -20.77 -47.32 15.84
C ARG A 58 -21.77 -46.20 15.53
N TRP A 59 -22.42 -45.66 16.55
CA TRP A 59 -23.33 -44.53 16.41
C TRP A 59 -22.63 -43.26 15.90
N VAL A 60 -21.48 -42.88 16.48
CA VAL A 60 -20.69 -41.72 16.03
C VAL A 60 -20.22 -41.90 14.58
N ILE A 61 -19.71 -43.07 14.22
CA ILE A 61 -19.28 -43.34 12.83
C ILE A 61 -20.48 -43.24 11.86
N ALA A 62 -21.64 -43.80 12.23
CA ALA A 62 -22.84 -43.70 11.42
C ALA A 62 -23.32 -42.25 11.27
N ARG A 63 -23.29 -41.47 12.36
CA ARG A 63 -23.66 -40.05 12.36
C ARG A 63 -22.71 -39.21 11.51
N LEU A 64 -21.40 -39.43 11.63
CA LEU A 64 -20.39 -38.76 10.80
C LEU A 64 -20.52 -39.12 9.31
N LYS A 65 -20.84 -40.38 8.98
CA LYS A 65 -21.12 -40.78 7.59
C LYS A 65 -22.36 -40.06 7.06
N HIS A 66 -23.44 -40.01 7.85
CA HIS A 66 -24.66 -39.31 7.47
C HIS A 66 -24.44 -37.81 7.28
N TRP A 67 -23.73 -37.15 8.21
CA TRP A 67 -23.33 -35.76 8.06
C TRP A 67 -22.44 -35.54 6.84
N ARG A 68 -21.47 -36.42 6.58
CA ARG A 68 -20.62 -36.30 5.39
C ARG A 68 -21.44 -36.38 4.10
N VAL A 69 -22.52 -37.17 4.05
CA VAL A 69 -23.44 -37.21 2.90
C VAL A 69 -24.25 -35.91 2.79
N LEU A 70 -24.88 -35.47 3.89
CA LEU A 70 -25.65 -34.22 3.93
C LEU A 70 -24.79 -33.00 3.55
N PHE A 71 -23.59 -32.89 4.12
CA PHE A 71 -22.66 -31.81 3.82
C PHE A 71 -22.03 -31.96 2.44
N LYS A 72 -21.95 -33.15 1.84
CA LYS A 72 -21.44 -33.30 0.47
C LYS A 72 -22.36 -32.62 -0.53
N GLU A 73 -23.67 -32.74 -0.35
CA GLU A 73 -24.67 -32.08 -1.21
C GLU A 73 -24.69 -30.56 -1.02
N MET A 74 -24.44 -30.06 0.20
CA MET A 74 -24.33 -28.62 0.46
C MET A 74 -22.96 -28.03 0.09
N ARG A 75 -21.89 -28.83 0.11
CA ARG A 75 -20.52 -28.34 -0.13
C ARG A 75 -20.31 -27.97 -1.59
N GLN A 76 -20.86 -28.73 -2.52
CA GLN A 76 -20.71 -28.46 -3.95
C GLN A 76 -21.28 -27.07 -4.36
N PRO A 77 -22.53 -26.70 -4.00
CA PRO A 77 -23.04 -25.37 -4.33
C PRO A 77 -22.30 -24.24 -3.62
N ILE A 78 -21.76 -24.46 -2.42
CA ILE A 78 -20.90 -23.47 -1.74
C ILE A 78 -19.61 -23.25 -2.54
N ILE A 79 -18.95 -24.33 -2.98
CA ILE A 79 -17.73 -24.25 -3.81
C ILE A 79 -18.04 -23.57 -5.15
N ASP A 80 -19.17 -23.89 -5.77
CA ASP A 80 -19.55 -23.31 -7.06
C ASP A 80 -19.93 -21.83 -6.94
N ALA A 81 -20.61 -21.43 -5.86
CA ALA A 81 -20.86 -20.04 -5.53
C ALA A 81 -19.56 -19.27 -5.23
N GLU A 82 -18.62 -19.88 -4.49
CA GLU A 82 -17.31 -19.29 -4.22
C GLU A 82 -16.52 -19.09 -5.52
N LYS A 83 -16.52 -20.07 -6.43
CA LYS A 83 -15.87 -19.94 -7.75
C LYS A 83 -16.51 -18.84 -8.59
N ALA A 84 -17.84 -18.78 -8.65
CA ALA A 84 -18.55 -17.74 -9.39
C ALA A 84 -18.21 -16.34 -8.83
N HIS A 85 -18.18 -16.20 -7.51
CA HIS A 85 -17.80 -14.95 -6.85
C HIS A 85 -16.35 -14.55 -7.16
N ARG A 86 -15.41 -15.50 -7.08
CA ARG A 86 -14.00 -15.25 -7.40
C ARG A 86 -13.80 -14.82 -8.86
N THR A 87 -14.57 -15.37 -9.81
CA THR A 87 -14.49 -14.95 -11.21
C THR A 87 -14.92 -13.50 -11.39
N ILE A 88 -16.04 -13.09 -10.78
CA ILE A 88 -16.52 -11.70 -10.81
C ILE A 88 -15.51 -10.74 -10.17
N GLU A 89 -14.89 -11.15 -9.06
CA GLU A 89 -13.83 -10.35 -8.42
C GLU A 89 -12.60 -10.23 -9.31
N ARG A 90 -12.19 -11.32 -9.99
CA ARG A 90 -11.01 -11.31 -10.86
C ARG A 90 -11.17 -10.35 -12.03
N GLU A 91 -12.33 -10.35 -12.70
CA GLU A 91 -12.60 -9.44 -13.82
C GLU A 91 -12.51 -7.96 -13.40
N LYS A 92 -12.97 -7.63 -12.19
CA LYS A 92 -12.88 -6.26 -11.64
C LYS A 92 -11.44 -5.90 -11.26
N LEU A 93 -10.67 -6.85 -10.74
CA LEU A 93 -9.28 -6.65 -10.35
C LEU A 93 -8.36 -6.50 -11.58
N GLU A 94 -8.60 -7.26 -12.65
CA GLU A 94 -7.82 -7.18 -13.90
C GLU A 94 -7.84 -5.77 -14.50
N ALA A 95 -8.97 -5.07 -14.48
CA ALA A 95 -9.07 -3.69 -14.95
C ALA A 95 -8.27 -2.71 -14.07
N ALA A 96 -8.25 -2.93 -12.75
CA ALA A 96 -7.47 -2.12 -11.82
C ALA A 96 -5.96 -2.39 -11.98
N ASP A 97 -5.56 -3.65 -12.13
CA ASP A 97 -4.18 -4.05 -12.38
C ASP A 97 -3.68 -3.48 -13.72
N TYR A 98 -4.52 -3.47 -14.76
CA TYR A 98 -4.20 -2.80 -16.02
C TYR A 98 -3.96 -1.29 -15.83
N PHE A 99 -4.84 -0.60 -15.10
CA PHE A 99 -4.68 0.84 -14.86
C PHE A 99 -3.39 1.14 -14.08
N VAL A 100 -3.11 0.39 -13.01
CA VAL A 100 -1.91 0.57 -12.20
C VAL A 100 -0.65 0.30 -13.02
N SER A 101 -0.61 -0.81 -13.76
CA SER A 101 0.57 -1.21 -14.54
C SER A 101 0.82 -0.33 -15.77
N HIS A 102 -0.22 0.10 -16.48
CA HIS A 102 -0.06 0.80 -17.76
C HIS A 102 -0.19 2.31 -17.64
N VAL A 103 -1.19 2.81 -16.89
CA VAL A 103 -1.41 4.25 -16.75
C VAL A 103 -0.44 4.84 -15.74
N GLY A 104 -0.22 4.13 -14.62
CA GLY A 104 0.76 4.52 -13.61
C GLY A 104 2.17 4.63 -14.20
N GLN A 105 2.59 3.64 -15.00
CA GLN A 105 3.90 3.64 -15.65
C GLN A 105 4.03 4.79 -16.66
N LYS A 106 3.02 5.02 -17.51
CA LYS A 106 3.03 6.13 -18.47
C LYS A 106 3.08 7.50 -17.79
N LEU A 107 2.44 7.64 -16.63
CA LEU A 107 2.51 8.88 -15.85
C LEU A 107 3.93 9.10 -15.31
N LEU A 108 4.58 8.05 -14.79
CA LEU A 108 5.97 8.13 -14.33
C LEU A 108 6.93 8.47 -15.48
N ASP A 109 6.77 7.83 -16.63
CA ASP A 109 7.60 8.10 -17.82
C ASP A 109 7.41 9.56 -18.29
N TRP A 110 6.18 10.07 -18.24
CA TRP A 110 5.90 11.48 -18.56
C TRP A 110 6.49 12.45 -17.53
N GLU A 111 6.40 12.15 -16.22
CA GLU A 111 7.02 12.99 -15.18
C GLU A 111 8.55 13.05 -15.34
N LEU A 112 9.20 11.91 -15.66
CA LEU A 112 10.64 11.87 -15.95
C LEU A 112 11.02 12.71 -17.18
N GLU A 113 10.18 12.70 -18.22
CA GLU A 113 10.44 13.47 -19.44
C GLU A 113 10.25 14.98 -19.21
N GLU A 114 9.26 15.38 -18.41
CA GLU A 114 9.10 16.78 -17.99
C GLU A 114 10.29 17.27 -17.14
N ASP A 115 10.79 16.45 -16.22
CA ASP A 115 11.99 16.78 -15.43
C ASP A 115 13.22 16.94 -16.34
N ARG A 116 13.40 16.04 -17.32
CA ARG A 116 14.48 16.13 -18.33
C ARG A 116 14.40 17.43 -19.13
N LEU A 117 13.21 17.77 -19.62
CA LEU A 117 12.97 19.00 -20.38
C LEU A 117 13.19 20.26 -19.53
N ALA A 118 12.83 20.22 -18.24
CA ALA A 118 13.09 21.31 -17.32
C ALA A 118 14.59 21.53 -17.10
N GLU A 119 15.38 20.46 -16.94
CA GLU A 119 16.84 20.54 -16.84
C GLU A 119 17.48 21.08 -18.13
N GLU A 120 17.03 20.64 -19.30
CA GLU A 120 17.53 21.14 -20.59
C GLU A 120 17.26 22.64 -20.75
N ARG A 121 16.04 23.10 -20.45
CA ARG A 121 15.70 24.53 -20.49
C ARG A 121 16.50 25.36 -19.50
N GLN A 122 16.80 24.82 -18.32
CA GLN A 122 17.63 25.51 -17.33
C GLN A 122 19.08 25.65 -17.83
N LYS A 123 19.65 24.60 -18.42
CA LYS A 123 21.01 24.65 -19.00
C LYS A 123 21.10 25.66 -20.14
N GLU A 124 20.08 25.72 -21.01
CA GLU A 124 20.01 26.71 -22.08
C GLU A 124 19.91 28.14 -21.54
N ALA A 125 19.09 28.35 -20.50
CA ALA A 125 18.96 29.64 -19.84
C ALA A 125 20.28 30.08 -19.17
N ASP A 126 20.98 29.18 -18.48
CA ASP A 126 22.26 29.47 -17.86
C ASP A 126 23.34 29.81 -18.92
N ALA A 127 23.38 29.07 -20.03
CA ALA A 127 24.31 29.34 -21.13
C ALA A 127 24.01 30.68 -21.83
N GLU A 128 22.74 31.08 -21.92
CA GLU A 128 22.38 32.39 -22.47
C GLU A 128 22.81 33.54 -21.56
N VAL A 129 22.63 33.39 -20.25
CA VAL A 129 23.07 34.40 -19.27
C VAL A 129 24.60 34.52 -19.27
N GLU A 130 25.33 33.41 -19.41
CA GLU A 130 26.79 33.44 -19.55
C GLU A 130 27.23 34.19 -20.82
N ARG A 131 26.59 33.92 -21.98
CA ARG A 131 26.86 34.63 -23.23
C ARG A 131 26.57 36.14 -23.13
N GLN A 132 25.50 36.52 -22.45
CA GLN A 132 25.17 37.93 -22.25
C GLN A 132 26.18 38.62 -21.33
N ALA A 133 26.57 37.97 -20.23
CA ALA A 133 27.57 38.50 -19.32
C ALA A 133 28.95 38.67 -20.00
N GLU A 134 29.33 37.75 -20.88
CA GLU A 134 30.54 37.88 -21.70
C GLU A 134 30.44 39.05 -22.70
N ALA A 135 29.29 39.21 -23.36
CA ALA A 135 29.05 40.30 -24.30
C ALA A 135 29.08 41.68 -23.62
N ASP A 136 28.43 41.81 -22.45
CA ASP A 136 28.41 43.04 -21.65
C ASP A 136 29.81 43.41 -21.16
N ARG A 137 30.60 42.42 -20.71
CA ARG A 137 31.99 42.63 -20.34
C ARG A 137 32.83 43.11 -21.52
N ALA A 138 32.66 42.50 -22.70
CA ALA A 138 33.37 42.91 -23.90
C ALA A 138 33.00 44.35 -24.31
N ALA A 139 31.72 44.71 -24.25
CA ALA A 139 31.24 46.05 -24.51
C ALA A 139 31.81 47.08 -23.54
N GLN A 140 31.87 46.75 -22.24
CA GLN A 140 32.45 47.62 -21.22
C GLN A 140 33.96 47.85 -21.41
N VAL A 141 34.71 46.81 -21.81
CA VAL A 141 36.13 46.93 -22.14
C VAL A 141 36.34 47.78 -23.39
N GLU A 142 35.53 47.61 -24.43
CA GLU A 142 35.55 48.46 -25.63
C GLU A 142 35.26 49.93 -25.31
N GLU A 143 34.24 50.21 -24.50
CA GLU A 143 33.89 51.57 -24.09
C GLU A 143 35.03 52.22 -23.29
N MET A 144 35.66 51.48 -22.37
CA MET A 144 36.84 51.97 -21.65
C MET A 144 38.03 52.22 -22.57
N ARG A 145 38.23 51.41 -23.62
CA ARG A 145 39.28 51.67 -24.63
C ARG A 145 38.99 52.93 -25.43
N ARG A 146 37.75 53.13 -25.88
CA ARG A 146 37.33 54.34 -26.61
C ARG A 146 37.46 55.61 -25.76
N THR A 147 37.10 55.54 -24.48
CA THR A 147 37.27 56.68 -23.55
C THR A 147 38.73 56.98 -23.23
N ALA A 148 39.60 55.96 -23.20
CA ALA A 148 41.05 56.16 -23.09
C ALA A 148 41.62 56.89 -24.32
N GLU A 149 41.20 56.53 -25.53
CA GLU A 149 41.61 57.20 -26.77
C GLU A 149 41.16 58.66 -26.85
N ALA A 150 39.99 58.98 -26.29
CA ALA A 150 39.45 60.34 -26.23
C ALA A 150 40.05 61.19 -25.09
N ALA A 151 40.89 60.62 -24.22
CA ALA A 151 41.43 61.32 -23.06
C ALA A 151 42.47 62.37 -23.45
N LYS A 152 42.32 63.60 -22.93
CA LYS A 152 43.16 64.76 -23.29
C LYS A 152 44.59 64.72 -22.71
N THR A 153 44.88 63.83 -21.76
CA THR A 153 46.20 63.73 -21.11
C THR A 153 46.69 62.29 -21.03
N LYS A 154 48.01 62.10 -21.22
CA LYS A 154 48.68 60.78 -21.17
C LYS A 154 48.52 60.05 -19.83
N THR A 155 48.38 60.80 -18.73
CA THR A 155 48.21 60.23 -17.40
C THR A 155 46.83 59.60 -17.24
N GLU A 156 45.79 60.27 -17.74
CA GLU A 156 44.41 59.78 -17.70
C GLU A 156 44.21 58.58 -18.63
N GLN A 157 44.78 58.63 -19.84
CA GLN A 157 44.78 57.52 -20.79
C GLN A 157 45.37 56.24 -20.20
N LYS A 158 46.53 56.31 -19.55
CA LYS A 158 47.17 55.16 -18.89
C LYS A 158 46.37 54.62 -17.70
N ARG A 159 45.61 55.47 -17.01
CA ARG A 159 44.76 55.07 -15.89
C ARG A 159 43.55 54.27 -16.39
N ILE A 160 42.88 54.75 -17.44
CA ILE A 160 41.72 54.09 -18.03
C ILE A 160 42.12 52.75 -18.69
N GLU A 161 43.26 52.70 -19.40
CA GLU A 161 43.78 51.43 -19.96
C GLU A 161 44.07 50.36 -18.89
N ARG A 162 44.59 50.78 -17.73
CA ARG A 162 44.82 49.87 -16.60
C ARG A 162 43.50 49.35 -16.01
N GLN A 163 42.46 50.18 -15.98
CA GLN A 163 41.13 49.79 -15.55
C GLN A 163 40.46 48.82 -16.54
N ALA A 164 40.58 49.06 -17.85
CA ALA A 164 40.11 48.15 -18.88
C ALA A 164 40.75 46.76 -18.77
N LYS A 165 42.08 46.70 -18.57
CA LYS A 165 42.81 45.43 -18.34
C LYS A 165 42.46 44.74 -17.03
N ALA A 166 42.03 45.48 -16.01
CA ALA A 166 41.58 44.91 -14.74
C ALA A 166 40.20 44.25 -14.91
N VAL A 167 39.27 44.91 -15.61
CA VAL A 167 37.95 44.35 -15.93
C VAL A 167 38.06 43.15 -16.87
N GLU A 168 38.98 43.17 -17.83
CA GLU A 168 39.29 42.03 -18.73
C GLU A 168 39.94 40.83 -18.01
N LYS A 169 40.50 41.01 -16.80
CA LYS A 169 41.11 39.94 -16.00
C LYS A 169 40.31 39.50 -14.78
N ALA A 170 39.30 40.26 -14.37
CA ALA A 170 38.45 39.90 -13.23
C ALA A 170 37.68 38.58 -13.50
N PRO A 171 37.40 37.75 -12.49
CA PRO A 171 36.46 36.63 -12.64
C PRO A 171 35.09 37.14 -13.10
N LEU A 172 34.46 36.46 -14.06
CA LEU A 172 33.10 36.79 -14.49
C LEU A 172 32.13 36.24 -13.44
N GLU A 173 31.49 37.12 -12.67
CA GLU A 173 30.46 36.73 -11.71
C GLU A 173 29.12 36.65 -12.44
N VAL A 174 28.77 35.45 -12.92
CA VAL A 174 27.49 35.19 -13.56
C VAL A 174 26.47 34.84 -12.46
N ALA A 175 25.47 35.70 -12.26
CA ALA A 175 24.31 35.32 -11.47
C ALA A 175 23.54 34.23 -12.25
N GLY A 176 23.37 33.04 -11.67
CA GLY A 176 22.66 31.93 -12.32
C GLY A 176 21.27 32.34 -12.80
N ALA A 177 20.78 31.74 -13.89
CA ALA A 177 19.48 32.12 -14.45
C ALA A 177 18.37 31.85 -13.42
N ALA A 178 17.33 32.70 -13.43
CA ALA A 178 16.16 32.47 -12.60
C ALA A 178 15.60 31.07 -12.91
N PRO A 179 15.21 30.27 -11.89
CA PRO A 179 14.76 28.91 -12.10
C PRO A 179 13.55 28.92 -13.05
N VAL A 180 13.65 28.18 -14.15
CA VAL A 180 12.56 28.02 -15.10
C VAL A 180 11.44 27.25 -14.38
N GLY A 181 10.35 27.96 -14.07
CA GLY A 181 9.23 27.37 -13.36
C GLY A 181 8.64 26.19 -14.13
N SER A 182 8.50 25.03 -13.49
CA SER A 182 7.75 23.91 -14.05
C SER A 182 6.31 24.36 -14.34
N THR A 183 5.82 24.03 -15.54
CA THR A 183 4.41 24.21 -15.93
C THR A 183 3.48 23.29 -15.15
N TYR A 184 4.03 22.27 -14.48
CA TYR A 184 3.29 21.29 -13.70
C TYR A 184 3.29 21.64 -12.21
N ARG A 185 2.16 22.16 -11.73
CA ARG A 185 1.94 22.41 -10.31
C ARG A 185 1.48 21.12 -9.64
N ARG A 186 2.40 20.33 -9.05
CA ARG A 186 2.02 19.27 -8.10
C ARG A 186 1.20 19.93 -7.00
N ILE A 187 -0.08 19.61 -6.91
CA ILE A 187 -0.95 20.13 -5.84
C ILE A 187 -0.43 19.52 -4.53
N PRO A 188 0.10 20.31 -3.59
CA PRO A 188 0.52 19.78 -2.30
C PRO A 188 -0.72 19.50 -1.45
N GLY A 189 -1.38 18.38 -1.72
CA GLY A 189 -2.51 17.90 -0.95
C GLY A 189 -2.01 17.16 0.29
N THR A 190 -2.02 17.81 1.46
CA THR A 190 -1.97 17.06 2.72
C THR A 190 -3.32 16.40 2.94
N ALA A 191 -3.47 15.17 2.43
CA ALA A 191 -4.66 14.37 2.66
C ALA A 191 -4.70 13.92 4.13
N ARG A 192 -5.34 14.70 5.00
CA ARG A 192 -5.67 14.25 6.36
C ARG A 192 -6.74 13.17 6.26
N ARG A 193 -6.36 11.91 6.45
CA ARG A 193 -7.29 10.78 6.46
C ARG A 193 -8.09 10.82 7.77
N ALA A 194 -9.35 11.23 7.70
CA ALA A 194 -10.26 11.08 8.82
C ALA A 194 -10.39 9.58 9.19
N PRO A 195 -10.15 9.19 10.45
CA PRO A 195 -10.28 7.81 10.86
C PRO A 195 -11.77 7.44 10.98
N TRP A 196 -12.24 6.60 10.07
CA TRP A 196 -13.57 6.02 10.09
C TRP A 196 -13.51 4.60 10.64
N THR A 197 -14.31 4.31 11.66
CA THR A 197 -14.48 2.99 12.25
C THR A 197 -15.86 2.44 11.89
N GLY A 198 -15.90 1.17 11.49
CA GLY A 198 -17.15 0.48 11.15
C GLY A 198 -17.68 -0.32 12.33
N HIS A 199 -18.98 -0.23 12.59
CA HIS A 199 -19.68 -0.96 13.64
C HIS A 199 -20.86 -1.74 13.05
N VAL A 200 -21.15 -2.88 13.66
CA VAL A 200 -22.35 -3.67 13.36
C VAL A 200 -23.42 -3.28 14.37
N ASP A 201 -24.46 -2.61 13.90
CA ASP A 201 -25.59 -2.20 14.73
C ASP A 201 -26.69 -3.29 14.76
N HIS A 202 -26.92 -3.95 13.61
CA HIS A 202 -27.92 -4.99 13.48
C HIS A 202 -27.41 -6.22 12.73
N VAL A 203 -26.89 -7.20 13.49
CA VAL A 203 -26.33 -8.46 12.97
C VAL A 203 -27.28 -9.17 12.00
N GLY A 204 -28.57 -9.23 12.31
CA GLY A 204 -29.56 -9.91 11.47
C GLY A 204 -29.74 -9.28 10.07
N GLN A 205 -29.54 -7.97 9.92
CA GLN A 205 -29.58 -7.31 8.62
C GLN A 205 -28.29 -7.58 7.83
N VAL A 206 -27.14 -7.56 8.50
CA VAL A 206 -25.84 -7.85 7.87
C VAL A 206 -25.76 -9.29 7.36
N LEU A 207 -26.29 -10.26 8.12
CA LEU A 207 -26.35 -11.66 7.67
C LEU A 207 -27.25 -11.84 6.44
N LYS A 208 -28.33 -11.06 6.29
CA LYS A 208 -29.15 -11.05 5.07
C LYS A 208 -28.38 -10.52 3.87
N LEU A 209 -27.62 -9.43 4.04
CA LEU A 209 -26.79 -8.86 2.98
C LEU A 209 -25.66 -9.82 2.54
N LEU A 210 -25.09 -10.57 3.48
CA LEU A 210 -24.13 -11.64 3.19
C LEU A 210 -24.76 -12.78 2.39
N ALA A 211 -25.98 -13.22 2.77
CA ALA A 211 -26.72 -14.24 2.04
C ALA A 211 -27.12 -13.77 0.62
N GLU A 212 -27.37 -12.48 0.44
CA GLU A 212 -27.64 -11.84 -0.86
C GLU A 212 -26.37 -11.59 -1.69
N GLY A 213 -25.17 -11.87 -1.16
CA GLY A 213 -23.90 -11.65 -1.86
C GLY A 213 -23.52 -10.18 -2.03
N LYS A 214 -24.14 -9.27 -1.26
CA LYS A 214 -23.83 -7.83 -1.29
C LYS A 214 -22.60 -7.47 -0.47
N LEU A 215 -22.21 -8.34 0.46
CA LEU A 215 -21.03 -8.20 1.29
C LEU A 215 -20.08 -9.39 1.03
N PRO A 216 -18.76 -9.17 1.12
CA PRO A 216 -17.78 -10.24 0.93
C PRO A 216 -17.90 -11.28 2.06
N SER A 217 -17.71 -12.56 1.72
CA SER A 217 -17.84 -13.69 2.65
C SER A 217 -16.88 -13.63 3.84
N THR A 218 -15.79 -12.86 3.70
CA THR A 218 -14.82 -12.60 4.77
C THR A 218 -15.41 -11.83 5.96
N MET A 219 -16.55 -11.15 5.77
CA MET A 219 -17.24 -10.41 6.83
C MET A 219 -18.14 -11.26 7.74
N ILE A 220 -18.22 -12.58 7.54
CA ILE A 220 -18.98 -13.48 8.44
C ILE A 220 -18.46 -13.43 9.88
N GLU A 221 -17.15 -13.24 10.06
CA GLU A 221 -16.51 -13.13 11.38
C GLU A 221 -16.53 -11.69 11.94
N PHE A 222 -17.14 -10.73 11.24
CA PHE A 222 -17.18 -9.30 11.59
C PHE A 222 -15.80 -8.72 11.94
N LYS A 223 -14.78 -9.07 11.14
CA LYS A 223 -13.41 -8.56 11.34
C LYS A 223 -13.41 -7.03 11.26
N GLN A 224 -12.89 -6.40 12.32
CA GLN A 224 -12.86 -4.94 12.44
C GLN A 224 -12.11 -4.27 11.27
N ILE A 225 -11.10 -4.92 10.71
CA ILE A 225 -10.33 -4.42 9.56
C ILE A 225 -11.24 -4.22 8.34
N GLU A 226 -12.14 -5.15 8.06
CA GLU A 226 -13.04 -5.10 6.91
C GLU A 226 -14.16 -4.09 7.13
N LEU A 227 -14.69 -4.03 8.35
CA LEU A 227 -15.66 -3.02 8.76
C LEU A 227 -15.10 -1.60 8.61
N ASN A 228 -13.86 -1.38 9.04
CA ASN A 228 -13.18 -0.09 8.90
C ASN A 228 -12.91 0.26 7.42
N LYS A 229 -12.64 -0.74 6.58
CA LYS A 229 -12.47 -0.55 5.13
C LYS A 229 -13.77 -0.06 4.48
N LEU A 230 -14.90 -0.71 4.78
CA LEU A 230 -16.21 -0.26 4.29
C LEU A 230 -16.59 1.11 4.87
N ALA A 231 -16.36 1.34 6.16
CA ALA A 231 -16.62 2.63 6.79
C ALA A 231 -15.80 3.77 6.17
N SER A 232 -14.53 3.53 5.83
CA SER A 232 -13.69 4.52 5.14
C SER A 232 -14.19 4.81 3.71
N GLN A 233 -14.73 3.80 3.03
CA GLN A 233 -15.22 3.91 1.65
C GLN A 233 -16.59 4.60 1.55
N HIS A 234 -17.52 4.25 2.44
CA HIS A 234 -18.91 4.70 2.37
C HIS A 234 -19.24 5.80 3.39
N GLN A 235 -18.41 5.98 4.42
CA GLN A 235 -18.53 7.03 5.43
C GLN A 235 -19.97 7.12 5.97
N GLU A 236 -20.57 8.32 6.02
CA GLU A 236 -21.93 8.54 6.50
C GLU A 236 -23.00 7.76 5.73
N ARG A 237 -22.71 7.30 4.50
CA ARG A 237 -23.64 6.52 3.67
C ARG A 237 -23.61 5.02 3.99
N LEU A 238 -22.71 4.56 4.87
CA LEU A 238 -22.56 3.12 5.13
C LEU A 238 -23.88 2.46 5.53
N ALA A 239 -24.66 3.08 6.43
CA ALA A 239 -25.95 2.54 6.87
C ALA A 239 -27.02 2.55 5.78
N THR A 240 -26.91 3.44 4.80
CA THR A 240 -27.84 3.51 3.65
C THR A 240 -27.51 2.44 2.61
N VAL A 241 -26.22 2.20 2.36
CA VAL A 241 -25.75 1.20 1.38
C VAL A 241 -25.85 -0.22 1.94
N PHE A 242 -25.51 -0.39 3.21
CA PHE A 242 -25.50 -1.67 3.91
C PHE A 242 -26.27 -1.56 5.24
N PRO A 243 -27.59 -1.80 5.21
CA PRO A 243 -28.41 -1.82 6.42
C PRO A 243 -27.83 -2.72 7.52
N GLY A 244 -27.70 -2.15 8.72
CA GLY A 244 -27.13 -2.81 9.90
C GLY A 244 -25.63 -2.56 10.13
N LEU A 245 -24.96 -1.83 9.24
CA LEU A 245 -23.61 -1.30 9.43
C LEU A 245 -23.63 0.22 9.64
N VAL A 246 -22.83 0.72 10.57
CA VAL A 246 -22.71 2.16 10.87
C VAL A 246 -21.26 2.58 10.84
N ALA A 247 -20.96 3.72 10.24
CA ALA A 247 -19.63 4.32 10.25
C ALA A 247 -19.56 5.43 11.29
N VAL A 248 -18.52 5.44 12.12
CA VAL A 248 -18.25 6.47 13.11
C VAL A 248 -16.94 7.15 12.75
N CYS A 249 -16.93 8.48 12.72
CA CYS A 249 -15.71 9.26 12.49
C CYS A 249 -15.13 9.69 13.85
N ASP A 250 -13.96 9.17 14.19
CA ASP A 250 -13.24 9.59 15.40
C ASP A 250 -12.52 10.92 15.16
N LYS A 251 -13.25 12.02 15.31
CA LYS A 251 -12.71 13.38 15.14
C LYS A 251 -11.61 13.76 16.14
N LYS A 252 -11.38 12.94 17.18
CA LYS A 252 -10.40 13.21 18.25
C LYS A 252 -8.93 12.90 17.90
N LEU A 253 -8.68 12.18 16.80
CA LEU A 253 -7.31 11.80 16.36
C LEU A 253 -6.75 12.71 15.24
N ALA A 254 -7.48 13.76 14.84
CA ALA A 254 -7.12 14.64 13.72
C ALA A 254 -6.41 15.95 14.15
N GLY A 255 -5.85 15.97 15.37
CA GLY A 255 -5.05 17.07 15.92
C GLY A 255 -3.60 17.02 15.44
#